data_AF-A0A5C7R507-F1
#
_entry.id   AF-A0A5C7R507-F1
#
_cell.length_a   1.000
_cell.length_b   1.000
_cell.length_c   1.000
_cell.angle_alpha   90.00
_cell.angle_beta   90.00
_cell.angle_gamma   90.00
#
_symmetry.space_group_name_H-M   'P 1'
#
loop_
_entity.id
_entity.type
_entity.pdbx_description
1 polymer ?
#
loop_
_entity_poly.entity_id
_entity_poly.type
_entity_poly.pdbx_seq_one_letter_code
_entity_poly.pdbx_strand_id
1 'polypeptide(L)' 'MSTTKRLWLGLASLLIASFAVMLWLGTELIQTKPPIPDRVVAANGQVLYTRDDIQTGQQVWQSIGGQQL' A
#
# COMPACT_ATOMS: atom_id res chain seq x y z
N MET A 1 -17.48 -21.49 32.97
CA MET A 1 -17.19 -21.66 31.54
C MET A 1 -16.23 -22.83 31.35
N SER A 2 -16.36 -23.63 30.28
CA SER A 2 -15.38 -24.69 29.99
C SER A 2 -14.06 -24.09 29.48
N THR A 3 -12.94 -24.75 29.78
CA THR A 3 -11.58 -24.33 29.39
C THR A 3 -11.48 -24.05 27.89
N THR A 4 -12.08 -24.90 27.06
CA THR A 4 -12.15 -24.75 25.60
C THR A 4 -12.83 -23.43 25.19
N LYS A 5 -13.96 -23.07 25.81
CA LYS A 5 -14.64 -21.80 25.51
C LYS A 5 -13.78 -20.60 25.87
N ARG A 6 -13.01 -20.66 26.96
CA ARG A 6 -12.08 -19.60 27.37
C ARG A 6 -10.93 -19.43 26.36
N LEU A 7 -10.37 -20.54 25.86
CA LEU A 7 -9.32 -20.51 24.83
C LEU A 7 -9.82 -19.92 23.51
N TRP A 8 -11.03 -20.31 23.07
CA TRP A 8 -11.64 -19.76 21.85
C TRP A 8 -11.93 -18.26 21.97
N LEU A 9 -12.40 -17.79 23.12
CA LEU A 9 -12.57 -16.35 23.36
C LEU A 9 -11.23 -15.60 23.32
N GLY A 10 -10.17 -16.19 23.89
CA GLY A 10 -8.82 -15.63 23.80
C GLY A 10 -8.30 -15.55 22.37
N LEU A 11 -8.45 -16.62 21.59
CA LEU A 11 -8.08 -16.66 20.18
C LEU A 11 -8.86 -15.66 19.34
N ALA A 12 -10.19 -15.58 19.53
CA ALA A 12 -11.02 -14.61 18.83
C ALA A 12 -10.59 -13.17 19.16
N SER A 13 -10.32 -12.89 20.43
CA SER A 13 -9.84 -11.57 20.87
C SER A 13 -8.48 -11.21 20.24
N LEU A 14 -7.55 -12.17 20.20
CA LEU A 14 -6.25 -12.00 19.58
C LEU A 14 -6.37 -11.70 18.08
N LEU A 15 -7.20 -12.46 17.37
CA LEU A 15 -7.43 -12.26 15.93
C LEU A 15 -8.06 -10.90 15.66
N ILE A 16 -9.13 -10.55 16.39
CA ILE A 16 -9.81 -9.26 16.24
C ILE A 16 -8.84 -8.10 16.50
N ALA A 17 -8.05 -8.16 17.57
CA ALA A 17 -7.08 -7.12 17.88
C ALA A 17 -6.01 -6.99 16.78
N SER A 18 -5.48 -8.12 16.30
CA SER A 18 -4.47 -8.14 15.24
C SER A 18 -5.00 -7.54 13.93
N PHE A 19 -6.18 -7.97 13.50
CA PHE A 19 -6.80 -7.45 12.28
C PHE A 19 -7.23 -5.98 12.43
N ALA A 20 -7.69 -5.55 13.61
CA ALA A 20 -8.01 -4.15 13.86
C ALA A 20 -6.79 -3.25 13.68
N VAL A 21 -5.63 -3.64 14.23
CA VAL A 21 -4.37 -2.91 14.04
C VAL A 21 -3.94 -2.92 12.57
N MET A 22 -4.02 -4.07 11.89
CA MET A 22 -3.69 -4.19 10.47
C MET A 22 -4.55 -3.26 9.59
N LEU A 23 -5.86 -3.24 9.84
CA LEU A 23 -6.79 -2.37 9.11
C LEU A 23 -6.51 -0.89 9.38
N TRP A 24 -6.28 -0.53 10.64
CA TRP A 24 -5.96 0.84 11.01
C TRP A 24 -4.70 1.33 10.29
N LEU A 25 -3.59 0.59 10.36
CA LEU A 25 -2.36 0.92 9.66
C LEU A 25 -2.55 0.97 8.13
N GLY A 26 -3.34 0.05 7.58
CA GLY A 26 -3.67 0.05 6.15
C GLY A 26 -4.41 1.32 5.71
N THR A 27 -5.37 1.80 6.51
CA THR A 27 -6.09 3.04 6.21
C THR A 27 -5.22 4.29 6.32
N GLU A 28 -4.27 4.31 7.26
CA GLU A 28 -3.31 5.39 7.40
C GLU A 28 -2.34 5.43 6.22
N LEU A 29 -1.89 4.27 5.75
CA LEU A 29 -1.00 4.15 4.59
C LEU A 29 -1.66 4.68 3.30
N ILE A 30 -2.94 4.41 3.08
CA ILE A 30 -3.66 4.91 1.89
C ILE A 30 -3.72 6.45 1.87
N GLN A 31 -3.82 7.08 3.04
CA GLN A 31 -3.89 8.54 3.17
C GLN A 31 -2.52 9.21 3.09
N THR A 32 -1.48 8.55 3.59
CA THR A 32 -0.12 9.09 3.68
C THR A 32 0.78 8.75 2.49
N LYS A 33 0.36 7.81 1.63
CA LYS A 33 1.15 7.44 0.44
C LYS A 33 1.43 8.66 -0.45
N PRO A 34 2.64 8.77 -1.02
CA PRO A 34 2.97 9.88 -1.90
C PRO A 34 2.08 9.86 -3.15
N PRO A 35 1.42 10.98 -3.51
CA PRO A 35 0.63 11.05 -4.73
C PRO A 35 1.55 11.04 -5.96
N ILE A 36 1.17 10.29 -7.00
CA ILE A 36 1.84 10.39 -8.31
C ILE A 36 1.48 11.75 -8.92
N PRO A 37 2.46 12.59 -9.28
CA PRO A 37 2.19 13.91 -9.85
C PRO A 37 1.53 13.79 -11.23
N ASP A 38 0.69 14.76 -11.60
CA ASP A 38 0.07 14.80 -12.93
C ASP A 38 1.11 15.12 -14.02
N ARG A 39 2.10 15.95 -13.69
CA ARG A 39 3.22 16.32 -14.56
C ARG A 39 4.46 16.70 -13.75
N VAL A 40 5.62 16.37 -14.29
CA VAL A 40 6.94 16.83 -13.86
C VAL A 40 7.40 17.87 -14.87
N VAL A 41 7.73 19.08 -14.41
CA VAL A 41 8.11 20.20 -15.28
C VAL A 41 9.52 20.69 -14.93
N ALA A 42 10.30 20.99 -15.96
CA ALA A 42 11.57 21.69 -15.81
C ALA A 42 11.35 23.17 -15.47
N ALA A 43 12.39 23.83 -14.95
CA ALA A 43 12.31 25.24 -14.55
C ALA A 43 11.94 26.20 -15.70
N ASN A 44 12.22 25.81 -16.95
CA ASN A 44 11.86 26.55 -18.16
C ASN A 44 10.41 26.30 -18.63
N GLY A 45 9.62 25.53 -17.89
CA GLY A 45 8.23 25.19 -18.22
C GLY A 45 8.06 23.99 -19.15
N GLN A 46 9.14 23.34 -19.58
CA GLN A 46 9.06 22.12 -20.37
C GLN A 46 8.53 20.96 -19.52
N VAL A 47 7.51 20.25 -20.02
CA VAL A 47 7.04 19.00 -19.39
C VAL A 47 8.07 17.90 -19.66
N LEU A 48 8.56 17.28 -18.60
CA LEU A 48 9.51 16.17 -18.64
C LEU A 48 8.80 14.81 -18.62
N TYR A 49 7.82 14.65 -17.72
CA TYR A 49 7.04 13.43 -17.60
C TYR A 49 5.58 13.76 -17.24
N THR A 50 4.67 12.95 -17.72
CA THR A 50 3.25 12.95 -17.32
C THR A 50 2.97 11.79 -16.36
N ARG A 51 1.80 11.79 -15.72
CA ARG A 51 1.32 10.63 -14.97
C ARG A 51 1.34 9.35 -15.81
N ASP A 52 0.92 9.43 -17.07
CA ASP A 52 0.83 8.29 -17.97
C ASP A 52 2.22 7.71 -18.28
N ASP A 53 3.23 8.58 -18.45
CA ASP A 53 4.63 8.15 -18.63
C ASP A 53 5.14 7.40 -17.41
N ILE A 54 4.83 7.91 -16.20
CA ILE A 54 5.25 7.29 -14.94
C ILE A 54 4.58 5.91 -14.76
N GLN A 55 3.28 5.81 -15.05
CA GLN A 55 2.55 4.55 -14.95
C GLN A 55 3.02 3.53 -15.99
N THR A 56 3.31 3.98 -17.21
CA THR A 56 3.87 3.13 -18.27
C THR A 56 5.26 2.62 -17.87
N GLY A 57 6.12 3.49 -17.33
CA GLY A 57 7.43 3.09 -16.80
C GLY A 57 7.32 2.03 -15.69
N GLN A 58 6.34 2.17 -14.80
CA GLN A 58 6.07 1.17 -13.76
C GLN A 58 5.68 -0.19 -14.35
N GLN A 59 4.82 -0.22 -15.37
CA GLN A 59 4.41 -1.45 -16.06
C GLN A 59 5.58 -2.11 -16.77
N VAL A 60 6.40 -1.32 -17.46
CA VAL A 60 7.61 -1.82 -18.13
C VAL A 60 8.56 -2.44 -17.11
N TRP A 61 8.83 -1.76 -16.00
CA TRP A 61 9.67 -2.31 -14.92
C TRP A 61 9.13 -3.64 -14.37
N GLN A 62 7.82 -3.75 -14.14
CA GLN A 62 7.20 -5.01 -13.72
C GLN A 62 7.35 -6.11 -14.78
N SER A 63 7.25 -5.76 -16.06
CA SER A 63 7.34 -6.72 -17.16
C SER A 63 8.74 -7.31 -17.37
N ILE A 64 9.80 -6.57 -17.01
CA ILE A 64 11.18 -7.02 -17.20
C ILE A 64 11.73 -7.85 -16.02
N GLY A 65 10.94 -8.07 -14.97
CA GLY A 65 11.31 -8.85 -13.79
C GLY A 65 11.09 -8.11 -12.47
N GLY A 66 10.80 -6.81 -12.51
CA GLY A 66 10.33 -6.05 -11.35
C GLY A 66 11.27 -6.14 -10.15
N GLN A 67 10.79 -6.76 -9.08
CA GLN A 67 11.53 -6.94 -7.82
C GLN A 67 12.53 -8.11 -7.82
N GLN A 68 12.58 -8.92 -8.89
CA GLN A 68 13.41 -10.13 -8.97
C GLN A 68 14.73 -9.92 -9.73
N LEU A 69 14.83 -8.83 -10.50
CA LEU A 69 16.11 -8.36 -11.05
C LEU A 69 16.97 -7.76 -9.94
#